data_AF-A0A7W2UPW3-F1
#
_entry.id   AF-A0A7W2UPW3-F1
#
_cell.length_a   1.000
_cell.length_b   1.000
_cell.length_c   1.000
_cell.angle_alpha   90.00
_cell.angle_beta   90.00
_cell.angle_gamma   90.00
#
_symmetry.space_group_name_H-M   'P 1'
#
loop_
_entity.id
_entity.type
_entity.pdbx_description
1 polymer ?
#
loop_
_entity_poly.entity_id
_entity_poly.type
_entity_poly.pdbx_seq_one_letter_code
_entity_poly.pdbx_strand_id
1 'polypeptide(L)' 'MPDADALTGPQLEGWDCALCGRRLIADQLLGTVAWTCGSRTREVELWVCRPLCGEGLEGA' A
#
# COMPACT_ATOMS: atom_id res chain seq x y z
N MET A 1 0.51 0.00 -10.19
CA MET A 1 -0.27 -0.44 -9.01
C MET A 1 0.43 -1.67 -8.48
N PRO A 2 0.82 -1.75 -7.20
CA PRO A 2 1.54 -2.91 -6.67
C PRO A 2 0.66 -4.17 -6.65
N ASP A 3 1.26 -5.33 -6.89
CA ASP A 3 0.59 -6.62 -6.85
C ASP A 3 0.16 -6.97 -5.42
N ALA A 4 -1.14 -7.17 -5.20
CA ALA A 4 -1.68 -7.45 -3.88
C ALA A 4 -1.13 -8.73 -3.24
N ASP A 5 -0.75 -9.71 -4.07
CA ASP A 5 -0.18 -10.98 -3.63
C ASP A 5 1.25 -10.82 -3.06
N ALA A 6 1.97 -9.79 -3.50
CA ALA A 6 3.30 -9.45 -3.00
C ALA A 6 3.28 -8.57 -1.74
N LEU A 7 2.09 -8.08 -1.33
CA LEU A 7 1.93 -7.22 -0.16
C LEU A 7 1.74 -8.03 1.12
N THR A 8 2.26 -7.50 2.22
CA THR A 8 2.08 -8.11 3.54
C THR A 8 0.72 -7.74 4.14
N GLY A 9 0.23 -8.54 5.09
CA GLY A 9 -1.02 -8.25 5.82
C GLY A 9 -1.15 -6.79 6.29
N PRO A 10 -0.14 -6.21 6.96
CA PRO A 10 -0.13 -4.81 7.37
C PRO A 10 -0.30 -3.81 6.22
N GLN A 11 0.22 -4.11 5.02
CA GLN A 11 0.05 -3.25 3.85
C GLN A 11 -1.38 -3.31 3.29
N LEU A 12 -1.97 -4.51 3.28
CA LEU A 12 -3.35 -4.75 2.84
C LEU A 12 -4.38 -4.20 3.83
N GLU A 13 -4.04 -4.15 5.12
CA GLU A 13 -4.87 -3.55 6.17
C GLU A 13 -4.72 -2.02 6.23
N GLY A 14 -3.82 -1.41 5.46
CA GLY A 14 -3.58 0.03 5.47
C GLY A 14 -2.79 0.52 6.69
N TRP A 15 -2.00 -0.35 7.33
CA TRP A 15 -1.11 0.01 8.44
C TRP A 15 0.26 0.42 7.93
N ASP A 16 0.74 -0.26 6.89
CA ASP A 16 1.99 0.00 6.21
C ASP A 16 1.76 0.46 4.77
N CYS A 17 2.66 1.27 4.27
CA CYS A 17 2.60 1.79 2.92
C CYS A 17 2.76 0.68 1.90
N ALA A 18 1.81 0.58 0.96
CA ALA A 18 1.85 -0.43 -0.10
C ALA A 18 3.07 -0.30 -1.04
N LEU A 19 3.76 0.84 -1.05
CA LEU A 19 4.96 1.05 -1.87
C LEU A 19 6.27 0.74 -1.15
N CYS A 20 6.43 1.25 0.08
CA CYS A 20 7.70 1.16 0.79
C CYS A 20 7.68 0.35 2.09
N GLY A 21 6.54 -0.25 2.46
CA GLY A 21 6.40 -1.12 3.63
C GLY A 21 6.64 -0.43 4.97
N ARG A 22 6.70 0.91 5.00
CA ARG A 22 6.84 1.69 6.22
C ARG A 22 5.48 2.01 6.80
N ARG A 23 5.42 2.09 8.12
CA ARG A 23 4.22 2.48 8.86
C ARG A 23 3.67 3.80 8.35
N LEU A 24 2.39 3.80 8.01
CA LEU A 24 1.66 4.98 7.57
C LEU A 24 1.48 5.92 8.77
N ILE A 25 1.88 7.18 8.59
CA ILE A 25 1.67 8.27 9.56
C ILE A 25 0.68 9.31 8.99
N ALA A 26 0.73 9.51 7.67
CA ALA A 26 -0.29 10.19 6.89
C ALA A 26 -0.69 9.26 5.74
N ASP A 27 -1.94 8.83 5.76
CA ASP A 27 -2.51 7.91 4.79
C ASP A 27 -3.06 8.67 3.57
N GLN A 28 -2.75 8.16 2.38
CA GLN A 28 -3.40 8.55 1.14
C GLN A 28 -3.87 7.28 0.44
N LEU A 29 -5.15 7.26 0.05
CA LEU A 29 -5.70 6.17 -0.73
C LEU A 29 -5.03 6.16 -2.10
N LEU A 30 -4.31 5.08 -2.41
CA LEU A 30 -3.72 4.84 -3.72
C LEU A 30 -4.77 4.30 -4.69
N GLY A 31 -5.65 3.44 -4.18
CA GLY A 31 -6.71 2.78 -4.94
C GLY A 31 -7.04 1.41 -4.34
N THR A 32 -7.93 0.68 -5.00
CA THR A 32 -8.40 -0.62 -4.54
C THR A 32 -7.80 -1.72 -5.40
N VAL A 33 -7.29 -2.78 -4.79
CA VAL A 33 -6.74 -3.95 -5.49
C VAL A 33 -7.52 -5.20 -5.14
N ALA A 34 -7.64 -6.11 -6.10
CA ALA A 34 -8.19 -7.44 -5.86
C ALA A 34 -7.10 -8.31 -5.24
N TRP A 35 -7.27 -8.64 -3.96
CA TRP A 35 -6.41 -9.57 -3.23
C TRP A 35 -7.08 -10.94 -3.09
N THR A 36 -6.37 -12.00 -3.44
CA THR A 36 -6.89 -13.37 -3.32
C THR A 36 -6.28 -14.06 -2.11
N CYS A 37 -7.07 -14.24 -1.06
CA CYS A 37 -6.66 -15.01 0.11
C CYS A 37 -7.19 -16.45 -0.05
N GLY A 38 -6.30 -17.35 -0.47
CA GLY A 38 -6.66 -18.74 -0.78
C GLY A 38 -7.56 -18.84 -2.00
N SER A 39 -8.83 -19.24 -1.81
CA SER A 39 -9.82 -19.35 -2.88
C SER A 39 -10.77 -18.15 -3.00
N ARG A 40 -10.58 -17.11 -2.17
CA ARG A 40 -11.48 -15.95 -2.11
C ARG A 40 -10.75 -14.68 -2.53
N THR A 41 -11.20 -14.10 -3.64
CA THR A 41 -10.78 -12.76 -4.07
C THR A 41 -11.64 -11.71 -3.37
N ARG A 42 -10.98 -10.72 -2.77
CA ARG A 42 -11.60 -9.56 -2.11
C ARG A 42 -10.90 -8.29 -2.57
N GLU A 43 -11.68 -7.24 -2.75
CA GLU A 43 -11.13 -5.91 -3.00
C GLU A 43 -10.68 -5.28 -1.68
N VAL A 44 -9.43 -4.81 -1.63
CA VAL A 44 -8.83 -4.15 -0.48
C VAL A 44 -8.25 -2.79 -0.89
N GLU A 45 -8.41 -1.81 -0.01
CA GLU A 45 -7.93 -0.45 -0.22
C GLU A 45 -6.45 -0.36 0.14
N LEU A 46 -5.62 0.09 -0.80
CA LEU A 46 -4.20 0.30 -0.58
C LEU A 46 -3.93 1.75 -0.19
N TRP A 47 -3.11 1.88 0.84
CA TRP A 47 -2.73 3.17 1.40
C TRP A 47 -1.24 3.41 1.21
N VAL A 48 -0.87 4.65 0.92
CA VAL A 48 0.50 5.08 0.71
C VAL A 48 0.85 6.30 1.56
N CYS A 49 2.15 6.47 1.80
CA CYS A 49 2.67 7.62 2.53
C CYS A 49 2.36 8.94 1.81
N ARG A 50 2.16 10.00 2.60
CA ARG A 50 2.35 11.39 2.15
C ARG A 50 3.55 12.04 2.82
N PRO A 51 4.47 12.69 2.06
CA PRO A 51 4.61 12.62 0.59
C PRO A 51 4.88 11.19 0.11
N LEU A 52 4.63 10.92 -1.18
CA LEU A 52 4.77 9.58 -1.74
C LEU A 52 6.19 9.03 -1.52
N CYS A 53 6.32 7.71 -1.28
CA CYS A 53 7.64 7.10 -1.11
C CYS A 53 8.48 7.33 -2.38
N GLY A 54 9.55 8.11 -2.25
CA GLY A 54 10.41 8.51 -3.38
C GLY A 54 10.29 9.98 -3.78
N GLU A 55 9.23 10.67 -3.38
CA GLU A 55 9.03 12.10 -3.67
C GLU A 55 9.90 13.03 -2.79
N GLY A 56 10.66 12.45 -1.86
CA GLY A 56 11.62 13.15 -1.00
C GLY A 56 13.10 12.92 -1.32
N LEU A 57 13.44 12.27 -2.45
CA LEU A 57 14.83 12.08 -2.88
C LEU A 57 15.15 12.76 -4.23
N GLU A 58 14.34 13.73 -4.66
CA GLU A 58 14.69 14.60 -5.78
C GLU A 58 14.72 16.05 -5.29
N GLY A 59 15.93 16.56 -5.03
CA GLY A 59 16.19 17.99 -4.87
C GLY A 59 16.44 18.46 -3.44
N ALA A 60 17.63 18.15 -2.90
CA ALA A 60 18.29 18.96 -1.87
C ALA A 60 19.53 19.61 -2.50
#